data_AF-A0AAW5U485-F1
#
_entry.id   AF-A0AAW5U485-F1
#
_cell.length_a   1.000
_cell.length_b   1.000
_cell.length_c   1.000
_cell.angle_alpha   90.00
_cell.angle_beta   90.00
_cell.angle_gamma   90.00
#
_symmetry.space_group_name_H-M   'P 1'
#
loop_
_entity.id
_entity.type
_entity.pdbx_description
1 polymer ?
#
loop_
_entity_poly.entity_id
_entity_poly.type
_entity_poly.pdbx_seq_one_letter_code
_entity_poly.pdbx_strand_id
1 'polypeptide(L)'
;MHKENSEKVCFLRGDHTHVYWLCADLYDSGIVVMDSHEDYYFVDSSLKKQEEQELLLMKEKTEAGHVELYQAGKKWGVKVDGKVIVPPLYHSIAQPVGAYCAFEQIPRHWGVMTVKGKVIVDAKYEKVEIRDGGSLW
;
A
#
# COMPACT_ATOMS: atom_id res chain seq x y z
N MET A 1 -30.66 -26.06 21.26
CA MET A 1 -29.62 -25.27 20.58
C MET A 1 -30.32 -24.09 19.94
N HIS A 2 -30.35 -22.95 20.63
CA HIS A 2 -31.08 -21.77 20.16
C HIS A 2 -30.28 -21.12 19.02
N LYS A 3 -30.87 -21.09 17.82
CA LYS A 3 -30.41 -20.27 16.70
C LYS A 3 -30.76 -18.84 17.08
N GLU A 4 -29.80 -18.06 17.57
CA GLU A 4 -29.94 -16.61 17.64
C GLU A 4 -30.08 -16.12 16.20
N ASN A 5 -31.32 -15.91 15.77
CA ASN A 5 -31.61 -15.15 14.56
C ASN A 5 -31.02 -13.76 14.80
N SER A 6 -29.86 -13.50 14.22
CA SER A 6 -29.27 -12.17 14.20
C SER A 6 -30.26 -11.24 13.50
N GLU A 7 -31.03 -10.45 14.27
CA GLU A 7 -31.96 -9.41 13.80
C GLU A 7 -31.23 -8.20 13.18
N LYS A 8 -30.03 -8.41 12.64
CA LYS A 8 -29.21 -7.36 12.04
C LYS A 8 -29.67 -7.16 10.60
N VAL A 9 -30.46 -6.11 10.41
CA VAL A 9 -30.79 -5.58 9.09
C VAL A 9 -29.80 -4.47 8.68
N CYS A 10 -29.51 -4.37 7.39
CA CYS A 10 -28.62 -3.36 6.84
C CYS A 10 -29.11 -2.89 5.46
N PHE A 11 -28.62 -1.72 5.07
CA PHE A 11 -28.70 -1.23 3.69
C PHE A 11 -27.32 -1.41 3.05
N LEU A 12 -27.30 -1.84 1.79
CA LEU A 12 -26.05 -1.93 1.04
C LEU A 12 -25.69 -0.56 0.44
N ARG A 13 -24.40 -0.24 0.41
CA ARG A 13 -23.91 1.02 -0.19
C ARG A 13 -24.33 1.08 -1.66
N GLY A 14 -25.10 2.10 -2.04
CA GLY A 14 -25.62 2.26 -3.40
C GLY A 14 -27.03 1.69 -3.62
N ASP A 15 -27.58 0.94 -2.65
CA ASP A 15 -28.98 0.53 -2.63
C ASP A 15 -29.68 1.12 -1.40
N HIS A 16 -30.48 2.15 -1.63
CA HIS A 16 -31.28 2.80 -0.59
C HIS A 16 -32.75 2.36 -0.62
N THR A 17 -33.07 1.32 -1.40
CA THR A 17 -34.43 0.85 -1.66
C THR A 17 -34.71 -0.49 -0.99
N HIS A 18 -33.70 -1.34 -0.84
CA HIS A 18 -33.86 -2.67 -0.23
C HIS A 18 -33.23 -2.75 1.16
N VAL A 19 -33.92 -3.46 2.05
CA VAL A 19 -33.43 -3.85 3.37
C VAL A 19 -32.93 -5.28 3.28
N TYR A 20 -31.75 -5.53 3.82
CA TYR A 20 -31.12 -6.84 3.79
C TYR A 20 -30.89 -7.39 5.20
N TRP A 21 -31.10 -8.69 5.38
CA TRP A 21 -30.77 -9.42 6.60
C TRP A 21 -29.36 -9.98 6.51
N LEU A 22 -28.54 -9.72 7.53
CA LEU A 22 -27.22 -10.33 7.62
C LEU A 22 -27.36 -11.82 7.97
N CYS A 23 -26.96 -12.69 7.05
CA CYS A 23 -26.99 -14.14 7.24
C CYS A 23 -25.67 -14.68 7.79
N ALA A 24 -24.53 -14.17 7.32
CA ALA A 24 -23.22 -14.57 7.79
C ALA A 24 -22.19 -13.44 7.63
N ASP A 25 -21.29 -13.33 8.60
CA ASP A 25 -20.07 -12.53 8.50
C ASP A 25 -18.91 -13.50 8.19
N LEU A 26 -18.30 -13.35 7.02
CA LEU A 26 -17.17 -14.18 6.57
C LEU A 26 -15.82 -13.46 6.81
N TYR A 27 -15.79 -12.49 7.72
CA TYR A 27 -14.61 -11.71 8.10
C TYR A 27 -13.97 -11.01 6.88
N ASP A 28 -12.68 -11.26 6.65
CA ASP A 28 -11.82 -10.60 5.66
C ASP A 28 -12.22 -10.80 4.20
N SER A 29 -13.18 -11.69 3.95
CA SER A 29 -13.72 -11.99 2.62
C SER A 29 -14.93 -11.11 2.30
N GLY A 30 -15.89 -10.97 3.22
CA GLY A 30 -17.14 -10.27 2.96
C GLY A 30 -18.27 -10.72 3.87
N ILE A 31 -19.49 -10.31 3.56
CA ILE A 31 -20.70 -10.72 4.27
C ILE A 31 -21.67 -11.40 3.31
N VAL A 32 -22.52 -12.28 3.84
CA VAL A 32 -23.67 -12.82 3.10
C VAL A 32 -24.92 -12.18 3.67
N VAL A 33 -25.71 -11.56 2.79
CA VAL A 33 -26.98 -10.95 3.14
C VAL A 33 -28.11 -11.57 2.33
N MET A 34 -29.33 -11.46 2.82
CA MET A 34 -30.53 -11.95 2.15
C MET A 34 -31.55 -10.81 2.03
N ASP A 35 -32.30 -10.77 0.94
CA ASP A 35 -33.37 -9.77 0.76
C ASP A 35 -34.74 -10.30 1.23
N SER A 36 -35.81 -9.55 0.92
CA SER A 36 -37.18 -9.93 1.30
C SER A 36 -37.76 -11.05 0.45
N HIS A 37 -37.11 -11.39 -0.66
CA HIS A 37 -37.50 -12.47 -1.57
C HIS A 37 -36.76 -13.78 -1.28
N GLU A 38 -35.97 -13.82 -0.20
CA GLU A 38 -35.11 -14.95 0.18
C GLU A 38 -33.94 -15.19 -0.79
N ASP A 39 -33.60 -14.18 -1.61
CA ASP A 39 -32.42 -14.22 -2.45
C ASP A 39 -31.17 -13.84 -1.64
N TYR A 40 -30.09 -14.60 -1.83
CA TYR A 40 -28.83 -14.44 -1.10
C TYR A 40 -27.78 -13.71 -1.93
N TYR A 41 -27.10 -12.75 -1.32
CA TYR A 41 -26.08 -11.91 -1.93
C TYR A 41 -24.78 -11.97 -1.13
N PHE A 42 -23.66 -12.19 -1.81
CA PHE A 42 -22.33 -12.02 -1.25
C PHE A 42 -21.85 -10.59 -1.49
N VAL A 43 -21.55 -9.88 -0.41
CA VAL A 43 -21.01 -8.51 -0.45
C VAL A 43 -19.52 -8.61 -0.19
N ASP A 44 -18.75 -8.41 -1.25
CA ASP A 44 -17.30 -8.54 -1.24
C ASP A 44 -16.65 -7.35 -0.50
N SER A 45 -15.83 -7.64 0.52
CA SER A 45 -15.08 -6.63 1.27
C SER A 45 -13.79 -6.18 0.57
N SER A 46 -13.34 -6.90 -0.46
CA SER A 46 -12.13 -6.61 -1.24
C SER A 46 -12.22 -5.28 -1.97
N LEU A 47 -13.42 -4.90 -2.44
CA LEU A 47 -13.66 -3.61 -3.10
C LEU A 47 -13.30 -2.43 -2.19
N LYS A 48 -13.65 -2.53 -0.89
CA LYS A 48 -13.29 -1.50 0.10
C LYS A 48 -11.78 -1.42 0.30
N LYS A 49 -11.10 -2.57 0.36
CA LYS A 49 -9.65 -2.65 0.50
C LYS A 49 -8.94 -2.05 -0.73
N GLN A 50 -9.47 -2.29 -1.94
CA GLN A 50 -8.91 -1.74 -3.18
C GLN A 50 -9.10 -0.21 -3.25
N GLU A 51 -10.30 0.31 -2.97
CA GLU A 51 -10.56 1.75 -2.93
C GLU A 51 -9.65 2.45 -1.90
N GLU A 52 -9.50 1.88 -0.70
CA GLU A 52 -8.63 2.41 0.35
C GLU A 52 -7.15 2.42 -0.09
N GLN A 53 -6.67 1.35 -0.72
CA GLN A 53 -5.32 1.26 -1.27
C GLN A 53 -5.09 2.28 -2.40
N GLU A 54 -6.07 2.48 -3.28
CA GLU A 54 -6.00 3.49 -4.34
C GLU A 54 -5.97 4.91 -3.77
N LEU A 55 -6.78 5.21 -2.73
CA LEU A 55 -6.75 6.47 -2.00
C LEU A 55 -5.43 6.70 -1.26
N LEU A 56 -4.85 5.66 -0.65
CA LEU A 56 -3.52 5.69 -0.04
C LEU A 56 -2.44 5.98 -1.10
N LEU A 57 -2.48 5.29 -2.24
CA LEU A 57 -1.55 5.48 -3.35
C LEU A 57 -1.70 6.89 -3.96
N MET A 58 -2.92 7.40 -4.08
CA MET A 58 -3.17 8.76 -4.56
C MET A 58 -2.62 9.80 -3.59
N LYS A 59 -2.84 9.62 -2.27
CA LYS A 59 -2.26 10.50 -1.24
C LYS A 59 -0.73 10.51 -1.30
N GLU A 60 -0.11 9.34 -1.43
CA GLU A 60 1.35 9.22 -1.60
C GLU A 60 1.86 9.88 -2.88
N LYS A 61 1.12 9.77 -3.99
CA LYS A 61 1.46 10.42 -5.27
C LYS A 61 1.32 11.94 -5.21
N THR A 62 0.30 12.46 -4.52
CA THR A 62 0.11 13.91 -4.32
C THR A 62 1.16 14.54 -3.39
N GLU A 63 1.83 13.72 -2.58
CA GLU A 63 2.92 14.13 -1.69
C GLU A 63 4.33 13.92 -2.28
N ALA A 64 4.45 13.56 -3.55
CA ALA A 64 5.77 13.38 -4.19
C ALA A 64 6.42 14.74 -4.44
N GLY A 65 6.94 15.34 -3.37
CA GLY A 65 7.81 16.51 -3.42
C GLY A 65 9.05 16.27 -4.27
N HIS A 66 9.75 17.35 -4.61
CA HIS A 66 10.98 17.25 -5.39
C HIS A 66 12.04 16.44 -4.62
N VAL A 67 12.44 15.30 -5.18
CA VAL A 67 13.44 14.41 -4.55
C VAL A 67 14.84 14.80 -5.02
N GLU A 68 15.72 15.06 -4.06
CA GLU A 68 17.13 15.38 -4.30
C GLU A 68 18.04 14.41 -3.54
N LEU A 69 19.03 13.85 -4.24
CA LEU A 69 20.13 13.13 -3.60
C LEU A 69 21.19 14.14 -3.17
N TYR A 70 21.70 13.98 -1.96
CA TYR A 70 22.79 14.82 -1.46
C TYR A 70 23.88 13.99 -0.81
N GLN A 71 25.09 14.52 -0.85
CA GLN A 71 26.26 13.90 -0.26
C GLN A 71 26.80 14.77 0.88
N ALA A 72 27.15 14.13 1.99
CA ALA A 72 27.93 14.75 3.07
C ALA A 72 29.07 13.81 3.45
N GLY A 73 30.31 14.31 3.33
CA GLY A 73 31.49 13.44 3.43
C GLY A 73 31.47 12.37 2.34
N LYS A 74 31.60 11.09 2.73
CA LYS A 74 31.60 9.93 1.81
C LYS A 74 30.26 9.19 1.76
N LYS A 75 29.20 9.79 2.30
CA LYS A 75 27.89 9.14 2.44
C LYS A 75 26.79 9.96 1.79
N TRP A 76 25.81 9.25 1.25
CA TRP A 76 24.66 9.77 0.52
C TRP A 76 23.39 9.68 1.35
N GLY A 77 22.54 10.69 1.19
CA GLY A 77 21.21 10.79 1.77
C GLY A 77 20.20 11.34 0.78
N VAL A 78 18.96 11.49 1.21
CA VAL A 78 17.82 11.93 0.40
C VAL A 78 17.15 13.13 1.06
N LYS A 79 16.85 14.17 0.26
CA LYS A 79 15.98 15.28 0.62
C LYS A 79 14.69 15.22 -0.20
N VAL A 80 13.61 15.68 0.40
CA VAL A 80 12.34 15.94 -0.28
C VAL A 80 11.97 17.38 0.03
N ASP A 81 11.78 18.19 -1.02
CA ASP A 81 11.51 19.63 -0.91
C ASP A 81 12.52 20.37 0.01
N GLY A 82 13.81 20.04 -0.14
CA GLY A 82 14.90 20.61 0.66
C GLY A 82 15.01 20.08 2.10
N LYS A 83 14.03 19.33 2.60
CA LYS A 83 14.07 18.70 3.94
C LYS A 83 14.81 17.37 3.89
N VAL A 84 15.76 17.16 4.80
CA VAL A 84 16.45 15.87 4.93
C VAL A 84 15.46 14.81 5.42
N ILE A 85 15.24 13.79 4.59
CA ILE A 85 14.40 12.62 4.91
C ILE A 85 15.27 11.44 5.28
N VAL A 86 16.33 11.19 4.48
CA VAL A 86 17.34 10.18 4.78
C VAL A 86 18.67 10.89 5.05
N PRO A 87 19.25 10.75 6.26
CA PRO A 87 20.58 11.29 6.56
C PRO A 87 21.64 10.64 5.65
N PRO A 88 22.88 11.18 5.59
CA PRO A 88 23.93 10.64 4.74
C PRO A 88 24.45 9.32 5.33
N LEU A 89 23.79 8.21 5.02
CA LEU A 89 24.04 6.88 5.60
C LEU A 89 24.70 5.91 4.61
N TYR A 90 24.40 6.04 3.33
CA TYR A 90 24.71 5.02 2.31
C TYR A 90 25.97 5.36 1.52
N HIS A 91 26.69 4.35 1.03
CA HIS A 91 27.87 4.56 0.18
C HIS A 91 27.48 5.10 -1.20
N SER A 92 26.32 4.68 -1.71
CA SER A 92 25.74 5.16 -2.95
C SER A 92 24.23 5.08 -2.87
N ILE A 93 23.55 5.98 -3.57
CA ILE A 93 22.10 5.93 -3.82
C ILE A 93 21.93 6.17 -5.31
N ALA A 94 21.23 5.27 -6.00
CA ALA A 94 20.88 5.44 -7.40
C ALA A 94 19.75 6.47 -7.55
N GLN A 95 19.68 7.11 -8.71
CA GLN A 95 18.58 8.04 -9.02
C GLN A 95 17.21 7.37 -8.79
N PRO A 96 16.23 8.11 -8.21
CA PRO A 96 14.91 7.56 -7.98
C PRO A 96 14.24 7.07 -9.27
N VAL A 97 13.52 5.95 -9.18
CA VAL A 97 12.60 5.45 -10.20
C VAL A 97 11.23 5.36 -9.55
N GLY A 98 10.31 6.23 -9.95
CA GLY A 98 9.04 6.42 -9.24
C GLY A 98 9.28 6.81 -7.77
N ALA A 99 8.70 6.03 -6.84
CA ALA A 99 8.82 6.26 -5.40
C ALA A 99 10.00 5.52 -4.73
N TYR A 100 10.91 4.91 -5.51
CA TYR A 100 11.94 4.00 -5.00
C TYR A 100 13.35 4.42 -5.41
N CYS A 101 14.32 4.09 -4.56
CA CYS A 101 15.75 4.25 -4.83
C CYS A 101 16.47 2.95 -4.50
N ALA A 102 17.47 2.58 -5.31
CA ALA A 102 18.44 1.58 -4.93
C ALA A 102 19.52 2.22 -4.07
N PHE A 103 19.99 1.54 -3.03
CA PHE A 103 21.05 2.04 -2.16
C PHE A 103 22.10 0.99 -1.89
N GLU A 104 23.35 1.43 -1.73
CA GLU A 104 24.49 0.60 -1.37
C GLU A 104 24.89 0.88 0.08
N GLN A 105 24.62 -0.07 0.98
CA GLN A 105 24.96 0.09 2.40
C GLN A 105 26.34 -0.47 2.73
N ILE A 106 26.68 -1.61 2.15
CA ILE A 106 27.98 -2.27 2.22
C ILE A 106 28.50 -2.33 0.76
N PRO A 107 29.81 -2.17 0.51
CA PRO A 107 30.34 -2.26 -0.85
C PRO A 107 29.82 -3.50 -1.58
N ARG A 108 29.32 -3.30 -2.81
CA ARG A 108 28.69 -4.31 -3.68
C ARG A 108 27.40 -4.93 -3.15
N HIS A 109 26.82 -4.44 -2.05
CA HIS A 109 25.56 -4.98 -1.54
C HIS A 109 24.49 -3.89 -1.60
N TRP A 110 23.58 -4.10 -2.55
CA TRP A 110 22.50 -3.21 -2.88
C TRP A 110 21.18 -3.69 -2.29
N GLY A 111 20.41 -2.71 -1.81
CA GLY A 111 19.03 -2.87 -1.37
C GLY A 111 18.15 -1.85 -2.07
N VAL A 112 16.85 -1.87 -1.74
CA VAL A 112 15.87 -0.94 -2.27
C VAL A 112 15.12 -0.30 -1.11
N MET A 113 14.97 1.01 -1.16
CA MET A 113 14.17 1.78 -0.21
C MET A 113 13.19 2.69 -0.93
N THR A 114 12.14 3.10 -0.22
CA THR A 114 11.29 4.20 -0.68
C THR A 114 12.05 5.53 -0.58
N VAL A 115 11.64 6.54 -1.34
CA VAL A 115 12.16 7.93 -1.20
C VAL A 115 11.90 8.52 0.19
N LYS A 116 10.97 7.93 0.97
CA LYS A 116 10.71 8.24 2.38
C LYS A 116 11.66 7.53 3.36
N GLY A 117 12.62 6.74 2.88
CA GLY A 117 13.64 6.07 3.69
C GLY A 117 13.24 4.70 4.26
N LYS A 118 12.08 4.16 3.89
CA LYS A 118 11.68 2.81 4.31
C LYS A 118 12.38 1.77 3.44
N VAL A 119 13.24 0.95 4.05
CA VAL A 119 13.86 -0.19 3.37
C VAL A 119 12.78 -1.23 3.03
N ILE A 120 12.70 -1.62 1.77
CA ILE A 120 11.79 -2.68 1.27
C ILE A 120 12.53 -3.93 0.81
N VAL A 121 13.81 -3.79 0.46
CA VAL A 121 14.73 -4.89 0.15
C VAL A 121 16.04 -4.61 0.86
N ASP A 122 16.48 -5.55 1.70
CA ASP A 122 17.75 -5.44 2.41
C ASP A 122 18.94 -5.34 1.45
N ALA A 123 19.98 -4.61 1.86
CA ALA A 123 21.23 -4.49 1.13
C ALA A 123 22.07 -5.77 1.20
N LYS A 124 21.66 -6.80 0.45
CA LYS A 124 22.29 -8.14 0.42
C LYS A 124 22.60 -8.64 -0.99
N TYR A 125 22.20 -7.90 -2.02
CA TYR A 125 22.28 -8.35 -3.41
C TYR A 125 23.41 -7.64 -4.16
N GLU A 126 24.13 -8.35 -5.01
CA GLU A 126 25.20 -7.74 -5.81
C GLU A 126 24.67 -6.74 -6.84
N LYS A 127 23.42 -6.91 -7.26
CA LYS A 127 22.74 -6.08 -8.24
C LYS A 127 21.25 -6.01 -7.93
N VAL A 128 20.69 -4.81 -8.08
CA VAL A 128 19.23 -4.56 -8.04
C VAL A 128 18.85 -3.72 -9.25
N GLU A 129 17.67 -3.97 -9.80
CA GLU A 129 17.09 -3.17 -10.89
C GLU A 129 15.69 -2.73 -10.47
N ILE A 130 15.39 -1.44 -10.64
CA ILE A 130 14.05 -0.89 -10.43
C ILE A 130 13.52 -0.50 -11.81
N ARG A 131 12.44 -1.16 -12.22
CA ARG A 131 11.78 -0.89 -13.51
C ARG A 131 10.61 0.05 -13.30
N ASP A 132 10.54 1.11 -14.11
CA ASP A 132 9.34 1.93 -14.21
C ASP A 132 8.28 1.15 -15.00
N GLY A 133 7.06 1.01 -14.47
CA GLY A 133 5.98 0.30 -15.16
C GLY A 133 5.31 -0.88 -14.45
N GLY A 134 5.27 -0.90 -13.11
CA GLY A 134 4.21 -1.59 -12.35
C GLY A 134 4.07 -3.11 -12.47
N SER A 135 4.98 -3.83 -13.13
CA SER A 135 4.91 -5.29 -13.25
C SER A 135 6.07 -5.96 -12.52
N LEU A 136 5.77 -6.52 -11.34
CA LEU A 136 6.55 -7.58 -10.71
C LEU A 136 6.26 -8.87 -11.48
N TRP A 137 7.28 -9.45 -12.13
CA TRP A 137 7.28 -10.86 -12.56
C TRP A 137 8.26 -11.62 -11.67
#